data_AF-A0A9X3IUS7-F1
#
_entry.id   AF-A0A9X3IUS7-F1
#
_cell.length_a   1.000
_cell.length_b   1.000
_cell.length_c   1.000
_cell.angle_alpha   90.00
_cell.angle_beta   90.00
_cell.angle_gamma   90.00
#
_symmetry.space_group_name_H-M   'P 1'
#
loop_
_entity.id
_entity.type
_entity.pdbx_description
1 polymer ?
#
loop_
_entity_poly.entity_id
_entity_poly.type
_entity_poly.pdbx_seq_one_letter_code
_entity_poly.pdbx_strand_id
1 'polypeptide(L)'
;MSLAPAVARLFTTLAELADAPVPADLGAALRRLPDVGALPSPWDTWTLIGLARHQARQDWVLRVVRERLRGDSSAVDDDEGEVPGLAGWHYLFHGRGCCLTCEATGEAIDVDFVDDTAEHFDSYFYLGHLRSLREPDVPEARLHALCPELELAVLAIEDLQDAGALLRGEHRVYFRLSPALRGSIDAIDRVCRALADPARRCWLAACLGDWPWARELATDPALLAELDARAGQCLALRRERLDHGLARREHHTSLLALRGLAALRVDDLDALLLTALAGSPSGLVSLALELVEPRWRPELHADAVLARLERVDPRGEIPQPHIFATCAALLLEHRCHVDAVLALLDGLDDRADARLLTLALAFRAPAALGLLRRALRSRVPMHRGEAAALLAAIDAPWTRRELRAVLSESDDLEATAECRAALRCSRDPSARTALDAWERLHPYTPATEPPFTWLDIQTAQSDDDLAYRIEDQADLLARYRDRLADPDRARMS
;
A
#
# COMPACT_ATOMS: atom_id res chain seq x y z
N MET A 1 26.81 17.97 0.83
CA MET A 1 25.73 18.98 0.96
C MET A 1 25.81 19.61 2.34
N SER A 2 25.48 20.90 2.45
CA SER A 2 25.32 21.55 3.77
C SER A 2 23.96 21.17 4.36
N LEU A 3 23.89 21.01 5.68
CA LEU A 3 22.63 20.77 6.38
C LEU A 3 21.74 22.01 6.30
N ALA A 4 20.46 21.82 6.04
CA ALA A 4 19.49 22.90 6.14
C ALA A 4 19.46 23.48 7.58
N PRO A 5 19.27 24.80 7.75
CA PRO A 5 19.29 25.42 9.08
C PRO A 5 18.31 24.81 10.08
N ALA A 6 17.13 24.40 9.62
CA ALA A 6 16.12 23.76 10.46
C ALA A 6 16.61 22.42 11.05
N VAL A 7 17.24 21.57 10.21
CA VAL A 7 17.81 20.28 10.65
C VAL A 7 18.98 20.50 11.60
N ALA A 8 19.89 21.44 11.28
CA ALA A 8 21.01 21.77 12.16
C ALA A 8 20.53 22.25 13.55
N ARG A 9 19.45 23.04 13.59
CA ARG A 9 18.81 23.45 14.84
C ARG A 9 18.22 22.25 15.58
N LEU A 10 17.51 21.35 14.91
CA LEU A 10 16.96 20.14 15.51
C LEU A 10 18.06 19.30 16.19
N PHE A 11 19.23 19.12 15.57
CA PHE A 11 20.34 18.35 16.18
C PHE A 11 20.86 19.00 17.46
N THR A 12 20.95 20.34 17.47
CA THR A 12 21.30 21.08 18.69
C THR A 12 20.24 20.88 19.77
N THR A 13 18.96 21.00 19.39
CA THR A 13 17.82 20.80 20.29
C THR A 13 17.79 19.37 20.86
N LEU A 14 18.02 18.33 20.05
CA LEU A 14 18.07 16.93 20.52
C LEU A 14 19.14 16.71 21.59
N ALA A 15 20.31 17.31 21.43
CA ALA A 15 21.40 17.20 22.39
C ALA A 15 21.04 17.83 23.76
N GLU A 16 20.29 18.94 23.74
CA GLU A 16 19.87 19.67 24.95
C GLU A 16 18.66 19.03 25.66
N LEU A 17 17.75 18.40 24.91
CA LEU A 17 16.46 17.95 25.44
C LEU A 17 16.50 16.72 26.33
N ALA A 18 17.45 15.81 26.08
CA ALA A 18 17.54 14.51 26.76
C ALA A 18 17.37 14.62 28.28
N ASP A 19 18.11 15.56 28.87
CA ASP A 19 18.23 15.72 30.32
C ASP A 19 17.46 16.95 30.85
N ALA A 20 16.79 17.70 29.96
CA ALA A 20 16.04 18.89 30.34
C ALA A 20 14.76 18.51 31.11
N PRO A 21 14.56 19.03 32.34
CA PRO A 21 13.32 18.81 33.08
C PRO A 21 12.16 19.56 32.43
N VAL A 22 10.93 19.13 32.74
CA VAL A 22 9.73 19.91 32.37
C VAL A 22 9.78 21.26 33.09
N PRO A 23 9.62 22.39 32.38
CA PRO A 23 9.60 23.70 33.01
C PRO A 23 8.45 23.84 34.02
N ALA A 24 8.72 24.48 35.16
CA ALA A 24 7.69 24.75 36.16
C ALA A 24 6.57 25.66 35.63
N ASP A 25 6.91 26.63 34.77
CA ASP A 25 5.97 27.44 34.00
C ASP A 25 6.04 27.01 32.53
N LEU A 26 5.25 25.99 32.19
CA LEU A 26 5.21 25.42 30.84
C LEU A 26 4.76 26.48 29.82
N GLY A 27 3.78 27.31 30.14
CA GLY A 27 3.28 28.33 29.22
C GLY A 27 4.33 29.38 28.85
N ALA A 28 5.09 29.88 29.84
CA ALA A 28 6.19 30.79 29.55
C ALA A 28 7.32 30.12 28.77
N ALA A 29 7.57 28.82 28.99
CA ALA A 29 8.58 28.07 28.23
C ALA A 29 8.15 27.84 26.78
N LEU A 30 6.90 27.43 26.54
CA LEU A 30 6.35 27.24 25.19
C LEU A 30 6.43 28.53 24.35
N ARG A 31 6.12 29.68 24.95
CA ARG A 31 6.25 31.00 24.27
C ARG A 31 7.67 31.34 23.82
N ARG A 32 8.68 30.78 24.49
CA ARG A 32 10.10 31.00 24.16
C ARG A 32 10.63 30.02 23.12
N LEU A 33 9.88 28.95 22.81
CA LEU A 33 10.28 28.02 21.77
C LEU A 33 10.23 28.71 20.40
N PRO A 34 11.09 28.27 19.45
CA PRO A 34 11.12 28.82 18.10
C PRO A 34 9.74 28.84 17.44
N ASP A 35 9.56 29.77 16.50
CA ASP A 35 8.36 29.85 15.68
C ASP A 35 8.16 28.59 14.84
N VAL A 36 6.90 28.34 14.45
CA VAL A 36 6.56 27.22 13.56
C VAL A 36 7.34 27.36 12.24
N GLY A 37 7.99 26.28 11.81
CA GLY A 37 8.87 26.26 10.63
C GLY A 37 10.36 26.55 10.91
N ALA A 38 10.73 26.92 12.13
CA ALA A 38 12.15 27.07 12.52
C ALA A 38 12.87 25.73 12.75
N LEU A 39 12.10 24.65 12.96
CA LEU A 39 12.52 23.26 13.01
C LEU A 39 11.92 22.50 11.81
N PRO A 40 12.41 21.28 11.47
CA PRO A 40 11.79 20.45 10.46
C PRO A 40 10.32 20.19 10.78
N SER A 41 9.52 19.83 9.77
CA SER A 41 8.11 19.53 10.01
C SER A 41 7.98 18.31 10.95
N PRO A 42 6.85 18.12 11.65
CA PRO A 42 6.67 16.96 12.50
C PRO A 42 6.88 15.63 11.74
N TRP A 43 6.41 15.55 10.50
CA TRP A 43 6.63 14.41 9.61
C TRP A 43 8.13 14.14 9.44
N ASP A 44 8.93 15.16 9.12
CA ASP A 44 10.38 15.02 8.92
C ASP A 44 11.10 14.66 10.22
N THR A 45 10.75 15.32 11.33
CA THR A 45 11.36 15.09 12.64
C THR A 45 11.14 13.65 13.11
N TRP A 46 9.91 13.14 13.03
CA TRP A 46 9.60 11.78 13.47
C TRP A 46 10.11 10.70 12.51
N THR A 47 10.09 10.94 11.19
CA THR A 47 10.75 10.05 10.23
C THR A 47 12.25 9.99 10.49
N LEU A 48 12.91 11.11 10.77
CA LEU A 48 14.34 11.16 11.11
C LEU A 48 14.65 10.37 12.38
N ILE A 49 13.86 10.55 13.45
CA ILE A 49 14.01 9.80 14.70
C ILE A 49 13.80 8.30 14.46
N GLY A 50 12.77 7.93 13.69
CA GLY A 50 12.47 6.55 13.35
C GLY A 50 13.59 5.88 12.55
N LEU A 51 14.15 6.58 11.55
CA LEU A 51 15.29 6.09 10.77
C LEU A 51 16.56 5.93 11.62
N ALA A 52 16.84 6.88 12.52
CA ALA A 52 17.97 6.80 13.43
C ALA A 52 17.87 5.57 14.36
N ARG A 53 16.68 5.28 14.88
CA ARG A 53 16.42 4.06 15.67
C ARG A 53 16.50 2.80 14.81
N HIS A 54 16.02 2.86 13.57
CA HIS A 54 16.07 1.72 12.67
C HIS A 54 17.52 1.38 12.25
N GLN A 55 18.44 2.35 12.15
CA GLN A 55 19.87 2.06 11.95
C GLN A 55 20.41 1.08 13.00
N ALA A 56 20.12 1.31 14.28
CA ALA A 56 20.57 0.43 15.36
C ALA A 56 20.00 -1.00 15.21
N ARG A 57 18.80 -1.13 14.65
CA ARG A 57 18.19 -2.42 14.32
C ARG A 57 18.88 -3.09 13.13
N GLN A 58 19.19 -2.34 12.07
CA GLN A 58 19.93 -2.88 10.92
C GLN A 58 21.34 -3.36 11.33
N ASP A 59 22.03 -2.59 12.19
CA ASP A 59 23.33 -2.97 12.75
C ASP A 59 23.23 -4.24 13.61
N TRP A 60 22.11 -4.42 14.32
CA TRP A 60 21.83 -5.64 15.07
C TRP A 60 21.59 -6.85 14.15
N VAL A 61 20.84 -6.71 13.06
CA VAL A 61 20.65 -7.77 12.06
C VAL A 61 22.00 -8.22 11.48
N LEU A 62 22.85 -7.29 11.04
CA LEU A 62 24.18 -7.60 10.52
C LEU A 62 25.03 -8.39 11.52
N ARG A 63 24.95 -8.03 12.81
CA ARG A 63 25.64 -8.75 13.88
C ARG A 63 25.08 -10.16 14.08
N VAL A 64 23.76 -10.34 14.04
CA VAL A 64 23.14 -11.67 14.11
C VAL A 64 23.61 -12.56 12.97
N VAL A 65 23.62 -12.05 11.74
CA VAL A 65 24.11 -12.78 10.56
C VAL A 65 25.55 -13.25 10.77
N ARG A 66 26.45 -12.33 11.15
CA ARG A 66 27.88 -12.61 11.36
C ARG A 66 28.15 -13.57 12.52
N GLU A 67 27.47 -13.39 13.66
CA GLU A 67 27.79 -14.10 14.90
C GLU A 67 27.04 -15.43 15.05
N ARG A 68 25.81 -15.54 14.51
CA ARG A 68 24.90 -16.67 14.80
C ARG A 68 24.56 -17.51 13.59
N LEU A 69 24.29 -16.87 12.45
CA LEU A 69 23.87 -17.57 11.23
C LEU A 69 25.07 -18.07 10.42
N ARG A 70 26.29 -17.60 10.73
CA ARG A 70 27.55 -17.98 10.06
C ARG A 70 27.52 -17.78 8.54
N GLY A 71 26.59 -16.97 8.04
CA GLY A 71 26.56 -16.56 6.64
C GLY A 71 27.75 -15.65 6.35
N ASP A 72 28.44 -15.90 5.24
CA ASP A 72 29.23 -14.86 4.59
C ASP A 72 28.23 -13.83 4.05
N SER A 73 28.28 -12.57 4.53
CA SER A 73 27.34 -11.53 4.11
C SER A 73 27.36 -11.28 2.60
N SER A 74 28.37 -11.79 1.89
CA SER A 74 28.55 -11.65 0.45
C SER A 74 28.07 -12.86 -0.38
N ALA A 75 27.67 -13.97 0.24
CA ALA A 75 27.33 -15.21 -0.46
C ALA A 75 26.27 -16.05 0.28
N VAL A 76 25.05 -15.52 0.40
CA VAL A 76 23.97 -16.23 1.07
C VAL A 76 23.03 -16.87 0.06
N ASP A 77 22.89 -18.19 0.13
CA ASP A 77 21.83 -18.92 -0.59
C ASP A 77 20.47 -18.60 0.05
N ASP A 78 19.39 -18.62 -0.73
CA ASP A 78 18.03 -18.45 -0.20
C ASP A 78 17.73 -19.58 0.82
N ASP A 79 17.80 -19.23 2.10
CA ASP A 79 17.63 -20.13 3.26
C ASP A 79 16.82 -19.44 4.37
N GLU A 80 16.09 -20.23 5.15
CA GLU A 80 15.23 -19.73 6.22
C GLU A 80 15.23 -20.66 7.44
N GLY A 81 14.99 -20.09 8.62
CA GLY A 81 14.90 -20.88 9.84
C GLY A 81 14.88 -20.07 11.13
N GLU A 82 14.96 -20.76 12.27
CA GLU A 82 15.08 -20.11 13.58
C GLU A 82 16.49 -19.53 13.77
N VAL A 83 16.58 -18.36 14.40
CA VAL A 83 17.87 -17.74 14.73
C VAL A 83 18.48 -18.42 15.96
N PRO A 84 19.69 -19.03 15.86
CA PRO A 84 20.31 -19.74 16.97
C PRO A 84 20.48 -18.86 18.22
N GLY A 85 19.90 -19.31 19.33
CA GLY A 85 19.98 -18.62 20.63
C GLY A 85 19.16 -17.34 20.73
N LEU A 86 18.27 -17.04 19.79
CA LEU A 86 17.25 -15.99 19.89
C LEU A 86 15.87 -16.64 19.73
N ALA A 87 15.34 -17.19 20.81
CA ALA A 87 14.03 -17.84 20.77
C ALA A 87 12.94 -16.89 20.24
N GLY A 88 12.11 -17.39 19.32
CA GLY A 88 11.02 -16.63 18.68
C GLY A 88 11.46 -15.71 17.53
N TRP A 89 12.73 -15.72 17.14
CA TRP A 89 13.23 -15.01 15.97
C TRP A 89 13.50 -15.97 14.81
N HIS A 90 13.01 -15.61 13.63
CA HIS A 90 13.24 -16.31 12.38
C HIS A 90 14.06 -15.45 11.44
N TYR A 91 14.92 -16.08 10.64
CA TYR A 91 15.61 -15.44 9.54
C TYR A 91 15.08 -15.96 8.20
N LEU A 92 15.09 -15.07 7.22
CA LEU A 92 14.94 -15.39 5.80
C LEU A 92 16.04 -14.64 5.06
N PHE A 93 16.98 -15.37 4.47
CA PHE A 93 17.93 -14.80 3.54
C PHE A 93 17.26 -14.60 2.18
N HIS A 94 17.60 -13.49 1.53
CA HIS A 94 17.11 -13.17 0.20
C HIS A 94 18.17 -12.35 -0.52
N GLY A 95 18.50 -12.72 -1.76
CA GLY A 95 19.47 -11.98 -2.57
C GLY A 95 20.79 -11.70 -1.84
N ARG A 96 20.98 -10.47 -1.35
CA ARG A 96 22.17 -10.03 -0.57
C ARG A 96 21.85 -9.56 0.85
N GLY A 97 20.64 -9.85 1.31
CA GLY A 97 20.07 -9.32 2.53
C GLY A 97 19.60 -10.42 3.48
N CYS A 98 19.07 -9.98 4.62
CA CYS A 98 18.46 -10.86 5.60
C CYS A 98 17.29 -10.13 6.24
N CYS A 99 16.14 -10.80 6.29
CA CYS A 99 15.00 -10.37 7.07
C CYS A 99 14.93 -11.16 8.37
N LEU A 100 14.90 -10.47 9.51
CA LEU A 100 14.63 -11.07 10.82
C LEU A 100 13.21 -10.74 11.27
N THR A 101 12.43 -11.76 11.61
CA THR A 101 11.05 -11.62 12.09
C THR A 101 10.90 -12.19 13.50
N CYS A 102 10.29 -11.42 14.41
CA CYS A 102 9.97 -11.85 15.77
C CYS A 102 8.50 -12.28 15.88
N GLU A 103 8.24 -13.53 16.24
CA GLU A 103 6.87 -14.06 16.36
C GLU A 103 6.05 -13.35 17.43
N ALA A 104 6.70 -12.97 18.55
CA ALA A 104 6.03 -12.38 19.71
C ALA A 104 5.56 -10.94 19.42
N THR A 105 6.45 -10.11 18.89
CA THR A 105 6.18 -8.68 18.66
C THR A 105 5.62 -8.39 17.26
N GLY A 106 5.76 -9.34 16.33
CA GLY A 106 5.50 -9.14 14.90
C GLY A 106 6.57 -8.34 14.18
N GLU A 107 7.59 -7.84 14.89
CA GLU A 107 8.65 -6.99 14.32
C GLU A 107 9.40 -7.74 13.22
N ALA A 108 9.44 -7.14 12.03
CA ALA A 108 10.26 -7.56 10.91
C ALA A 108 11.31 -6.48 10.61
N ILE A 109 12.57 -6.88 10.47
CA ILE A 109 13.69 -5.99 10.15
C ILE A 109 14.38 -6.57 8.93
N ASP A 110 14.24 -5.88 7.82
CA ASP A 110 14.77 -6.30 6.52
C ASP A 110 15.93 -5.39 6.10
N VAL A 111 17.06 -6.01 5.72
CA VAL A 111 18.33 -5.32 5.49
C VAL A 111 19.05 -5.90 4.28
N ASP A 112 19.41 -5.05 3.33
CA ASP A 112 20.37 -5.37 2.27
C ASP A 112 21.80 -5.02 2.71
N PHE A 113 22.74 -5.96 2.60
CA PHE A 113 24.14 -5.73 2.98
C PHE A 113 24.97 -5.15 1.82
N VAL A 114 24.71 -3.88 1.49
CA VAL A 114 25.51 -3.16 0.47
C VAL A 114 26.91 -2.88 1.02
N ASP A 115 27.94 -3.29 0.27
CA ASP A 115 29.35 -3.16 0.65
C ASP A 115 29.67 -3.79 2.02
N ASP A 116 29.01 -4.92 2.35
CA ASP A 116 29.12 -5.61 3.65
C ASP A 116 28.71 -4.73 4.86
N THR A 117 27.88 -3.71 4.64
CA THR A 117 27.37 -2.80 5.67
C THR A 117 25.86 -2.84 5.76
N ALA A 118 25.34 -2.45 6.93
CA ALA A 118 23.91 -2.25 7.18
C ALA A 118 23.54 -0.75 7.21
N GLU A 119 24.32 0.10 6.55
CA GLU A 119 24.13 1.56 6.58
C GLU A 119 23.08 2.07 5.58
N HIS A 120 22.67 1.20 4.65
CA HIS A 120 21.78 1.56 3.56
C HIS A 120 20.34 1.22 3.93
N PHE A 121 19.49 2.22 3.81
CA PHE A 121 18.05 2.10 3.93
C PHE A 121 17.45 1.93 2.56
N ASP A 122 16.47 1.03 2.47
CA ASP A 122 15.46 1.06 1.43
C ASP A 122 14.14 1.55 2.04
N SER A 123 13.46 2.48 1.38
CA SER A 123 12.16 2.96 1.84
C SER A 123 11.14 1.82 2.00
N TYR A 124 11.10 0.85 1.08
CA TYR A 124 10.20 -0.29 1.13
C TYR A 124 10.41 -1.13 2.40
N PHE A 125 11.67 -1.47 2.72
CA PHE A 125 12.01 -2.23 3.92
C PHE A 125 11.71 -1.45 5.20
N TYR A 126 12.02 -0.15 5.24
CA TYR A 126 11.70 0.68 6.39
C TYR A 126 10.18 0.80 6.64
N LEU A 127 9.39 0.99 5.58
CA LEU A 127 7.94 1.01 5.70
C LEU A 127 7.38 -0.37 6.06
N GLY A 128 7.97 -1.44 5.53
CA GLY A 128 7.65 -2.83 5.92
C GLY A 128 7.86 -3.06 7.42
N HIS A 129 8.98 -2.60 7.95
CA HIS A 129 9.25 -2.61 9.39
C HIS A 129 8.18 -1.87 10.17
N LEU A 130 7.83 -0.63 9.79
CA LEU A 130 6.78 0.13 10.48
C LEU A 130 5.41 -0.57 10.46
N ARG A 131 5.05 -1.25 9.35
CA ARG A 131 3.81 -2.06 9.25
C ARG A 131 3.83 -3.31 10.13
N SER A 132 5.02 -3.87 10.38
CA SER A 132 5.17 -5.12 11.13
C SER A 132 4.95 -4.95 12.65
N LEU A 133 5.11 -3.74 13.18
CA LEU A 133 5.04 -3.47 14.62
C LEU A 133 3.60 -3.62 15.13
N ARG A 134 3.35 -4.63 15.98
CA ARG A 134 2.06 -4.80 16.66
C ARG A 134 1.84 -3.77 17.77
N GLU A 135 2.92 -3.47 18.52
CA GLU A 135 2.93 -2.51 19.63
C GLU A 135 4.08 -1.51 19.42
N PRO A 136 3.89 -0.50 18.56
CA PRO A 136 4.96 0.46 18.28
C PRO A 136 5.29 1.29 19.53
N ASP A 137 6.58 1.51 19.76
CA ASP A 137 7.09 2.48 20.72
C ASP A 137 6.62 3.90 20.37
N VAL A 138 6.73 4.85 21.31
CA VAL A 138 6.21 6.22 21.17
C VAL A 138 6.61 6.91 19.84
N PRO A 139 7.88 6.88 19.38
CA PRO A 139 8.25 7.53 18.12
C PRO A 139 7.57 6.89 16.90
N GLU A 140 7.59 5.56 16.81
CA GLU A 140 6.97 4.81 15.72
C GLU A 140 5.43 4.98 15.75
N ALA A 141 4.81 4.98 16.93
CA ALA A 141 3.39 5.23 17.11
C ALA A 141 3.00 6.66 16.68
N ARG A 142 3.84 7.66 16.98
CA ARG A 142 3.59 9.03 16.52
C ARG A 142 3.74 9.16 15.01
N LEU A 143 4.70 8.47 14.41
CA LEU A 143 4.85 8.42 12.96
C LEU A 143 3.62 7.80 12.28
N HIS A 144 3.07 6.70 12.83
CA HIS A 144 1.78 6.14 12.38
C HIS A 144 0.62 7.13 12.48
N ALA A 145 0.56 7.93 13.56
CA ALA A 145 -0.48 8.94 13.71
C ALA A 145 -0.36 10.09 12.69
N LEU A 146 0.86 10.49 12.33
CA LEU A 146 1.13 11.52 11.33
C LEU A 146 0.99 11.01 9.88
N CYS A 147 1.28 9.73 9.66
CA CYS A 147 1.21 9.04 8.39
C CYS A 147 0.28 7.82 8.51
N PRO A 148 -1.06 8.01 8.55
CA PRO A 148 -2.01 6.90 8.59
C PRO A 148 -1.81 5.92 7.43
N GLU A 149 -1.33 6.44 6.31
CA GLU A 149 -0.76 5.68 5.20
C GLU A 149 0.74 5.88 5.21
N LEU A 150 1.49 4.82 5.52
CA LEU A 150 2.93 4.90 5.80
C LEU A 150 3.76 5.33 4.58
N GLU A 151 3.24 5.16 3.37
CA GLU A 151 3.83 5.68 2.13
C GLU A 151 4.04 7.20 2.19
N LEU A 152 3.25 7.93 2.99
CA LEU A 152 3.42 9.37 3.20
C LEU A 152 4.75 9.74 3.88
N ALA A 153 5.38 8.80 4.59
CA ALA A 153 6.72 9.00 5.15
C ALA A 153 7.79 9.10 4.05
N VAL A 154 7.53 8.65 2.82
CA VAL A 154 8.46 8.84 1.69
C VAL A 154 8.66 10.32 1.37
N LEU A 155 7.61 11.15 1.47
CA LEU A 155 7.75 12.60 1.31
C LEU A 155 8.70 13.21 2.34
N ALA A 156 8.63 12.72 3.60
CA ALA A 156 9.53 13.16 4.65
C ALA A 156 10.97 12.69 4.40
N ILE A 157 11.16 11.47 3.87
CA ILE A 157 12.48 10.99 3.44
C ILE A 157 13.05 11.88 2.34
N GLU A 158 12.26 12.25 1.33
CA GLU A 158 12.67 13.17 0.25
C GLU A 158 13.05 14.55 0.81
N ASP A 159 12.22 15.12 1.69
CA ASP A 159 12.46 16.41 2.33
C ASP A 159 13.75 16.38 3.19
N LEU A 160 14.01 15.28 3.90
CA LEU A 160 15.22 15.07 4.68
C LEU A 160 16.48 14.87 3.81
N GLN A 161 16.36 14.24 2.64
CA GLN A 161 17.45 14.16 1.66
C GLN A 161 17.79 15.54 1.11
N ASP A 162 16.78 16.32 0.73
CA ASP A 162 16.96 17.68 0.22
C ASP A 162 17.54 18.62 1.30
N ALA A 163 17.18 18.40 2.57
CA ALA A 163 17.74 19.09 3.72
C ALA A 163 19.16 18.62 4.13
N GLY A 164 19.70 17.58 3.47
CA GLY A 164 21.02 17.02 3.73
C GLY A 164 21.13 16.17 4.99
N ALA A 165 20.01 15.84 5.64
CA ALA A 165 19.98 14.95 6.80
C ALA A 165 20.23 13.49 6.39
N LEU A 166 19.79 13.14 5.18
CA LEU A 166 19.99 11.84 4.53
C LEU A 166 20.84 12.02 3.26
N LEU A 167 21.69 11.04 2.97
CA LEU A 167 22.54 11.01 1.78
C LEU A 167 21.97 9.99 0.79
N ARG A 168 21.65 10.42 -0.43
CA ARG A 168 21.22 9.53 -1.52
C ARG A 168 22.36 8.59 -1.93
N GLY A 169 22.04 7.32 -2.14
CA GLY A 169 22.93 6.33 -2.75
C GLY A 169 22.93 6.42 -4.28
N GLU A 170 23.67 5.52 -4.93
CA GLU A 170 23.72 5.45 -6.41
C GLU A 170 22.39 5.00 -7.01
N HIS A 171 21.67 4.10 -6.32
CA HIS A 171 20.31 3.73 -6.68
C HIS A 171 19.29 4.64 -5.98
N ARG A 172 18.25 5.04 -6.72
CA ARG A 172 17.22 6.00 -6.25
C ARG A 172 16.54 5.62 -4.93
N VAL A 173 16.47 4.32 -4.63
CA VAL A 173 15.78 3.78 -3.45
C VAL A 173 16.68 3.72 -2.21
N TYR A 174 18.00 3.74 -2.40
CA TYR A 174 18.95 3.64 -1.30
C TYR A 174 19.35 5.01 -0.78
N PHE A 175 19.38 5.14 0.54
CA PHE A 175 19.91 6.30 1.23
C PHE A 175 20.52 5.90 2.56
N ARG A 176 21.29 6.80 3.17
CA ARG A 176 21.92 6.58 4.48
C ARG A 176 21.86 7.81 5.35
N LEU A 177 22.00 7.64 6.66
CA LEU A 177 22.08 8.77 7.59
C LEU A 177 23.34 9.60 7.31
N SER A 178 23.20 10.92 7.29
CA SER A 178 24.36 11.82 7.25
C SER A 178 25.26 11.62 8.48
N PRO A 179 26.57 11.90 8.39
CA PRO A 179 27.48 11.79 9.54
C PRO A 179 27.03 12.59 10.76
N ALA A 180 26.43 13.76 10.55
CA ALA A 180 25.90 14.60 11.62
C ALA A 180 24.70 13.95 12.33
N LEU A 181 23.79 13.32 11.57
CA LEU A 181 22.67 12.58 12.14
C LEU A 181 23.16 11.35 12.91
N ARG A 182 24.15 10.60 12.39
CA ARG A 182 24.76 9.48 13.12
C ARG A 182 25.37 9.91 14.45
N GLY A 183 26.06 11.06 14.46
CA GLY A 183 26.59 11.66 15.69
C GLY A 183 25.52 12.07 16.71
N SER A 184 24.24 12.09 16.32
CA SER A 184 23.11 12.47 17.17
C SER A 184 22.29 11.27 17.67
N ILE A 185 22.62 10.03 17.29
CA ILE A 185 21.84 8.82 17.65
C ILE A 185 21.69 8.68 19.17
N ASP A 186 22.77 8.84 19.94
CA ASP A 186 22.71 8.73 21.41
C ASP A 186 21.77 9.77 22.03
N ALA A 187 21.70 10.98 21.46
CA ALA A 187 20.79 12.03 21.91
C ALA A 187 19.33 11.68 21.58
N ILE A 188 19.09 11.17 20.37
CA ILE A 188 17.77 10.67 19.94
C ILE A 188 17.29 9.55 20.88
N ASP A 189 18.16 8.60 21.21
CA ASP A 189 17.84 7.50 22.12
C ASP A 189 17.47 7.99 23.52
N ARG A 190 18.18 8.99 24.05
CA ARG A 190 17.83 9.61 25.34
C ARG A 190 16.49 10.32 25.29
N VAL A 191 16.20 11.07 24.23
CA VAL A 191 14.90 11.71 24.02
C VAL A 191 13.78 10.67 23.93
N CYS A 192 14.00 9.56 23.20
CA CYS A 192 13.03 8.47 23.09
C CYS A 192 12.74 7.82 24.45
N ARG A 193 13.76 7.58 25.28
CA ARG A 193 13.56 7.12 26.66
C ARG A 193 12.78 8.14 27.50
N ALA A 194 13.06 9.44 27.34
CA ALA A 194 12.35 10.50 28.04
C ALA A 194 10.85 10.58 27.66
N LEU A 195 10.50 10.25 26.42
CA LEU A 195 9.11 10.21 25.93
C LEU A 195 8.29 9.07 26.55
N ALA A 196 8.92 8.08 27.19
CA ALA A 196 8.21 7.04 27.94
C ALA A 196 7.43 7.63 29.12
N ASP A 197 7.91 8.74 29.70
CA ASP A 197 7.21 9.47 30.77
C ASP A 197 6.09 10.36 30.21
N PRO A 198 4.80 10.06 30.48
CA PRO A 198 3.68 10.86 30.00
C PRO A 198 3.73 12.33 30.41
N ALA A 199 4.32 12.64 31.58
CA ALA A 199 4.40 14.01 32.09
C ALA A 199 5.34 14.90 31.25
N ARG A 200 6.28 14.30 30.51
CA ARG A 200 7.24 15.02 29.66
C ARG A 200 6.77 15.20 28.22
N ARG A 201 5.79 14.42 27.76
CA ARG A 201 5.45 14.33 26.33
C ARG A 201 5.02 15.65 25.72
N CYS A 202 4.19 16.44 26.40
CA CYS A 202 3.72 17.73 25.86
C CYS A 202 4.90 18.70 25.62
N TRP A 203 5.80 18.80 26.61
CA TRP A 203 7.01 19.64 26.48
C TRP A 203 7.93 19.13 25.37
N LEU A 204 8.24 17.83 25.35
CA LEU A 204 9.14 17.25 24.35
C LEU A 204 8.55 17.36 22.93
N ALA A 205 7.26 17.14 22.75
CA ALA A 205 6.58 17.32 21.47
C ALA A 205 6.76 18.75 20.93
N ALA A 206 6.51 19.76 21.77
CA ALA A 206 6.69 21.16 21.40
C ALA A 206 8.14 21.48 21.05
N CYS A 207 9.11 20.97 21.81
CA CYS A 207 10.53 21.18 21.52
C CYS A 207 11.00 20.48 20.24
N LEU A 208 10.35 19.39 19.84
CA LEU A 208 10.57 18.70 18.58
C LEU A 208 9.81 19.34 17.39
N GLY A 209 9.05 20.41 17.64
CA GLY A 209 8.25 21.11 16.63
C GLY A 209 6.91 20.44 16.31
N ASP A 210 6.54 19.36 17.02
CA ASP A 210 5.24 18.69 16.88
C ASP A 210 4.15 19.40 17.69
N TRP A 211 3.80 20.59 17.22
CA TRP A 211 2.72 21.39 17.78
C TRP A 211 1.36 20.71 17.76
N PRO A 212 0.97 19.96 16.71
CA PRO A 212 -0.26 19.16 16.75
C PRO A 212 -0.27 18.17 17.93
N TRP A 213 0.82 17.43 18.17
CA TRP A 213 0.86 16.49 19.28
C TRP A 213 0.90 17.18 20.65
N ALA A 214 1.66 18.26 20.77
CA ALA A 214 1.69 19.06 21.99
C ALA A 214 0.27 19.57 22.33
N ARG A 215 -0.51 19.97 21.31
CA ARG A 215 -1.90 20.38 21.47
C ARG A 215 -2.82 19.22 21.88
N GLU A 216 -2.66 18.04 21.30
CA GLU A 216 -3.41 16.83 21.68
C GLU A 216 -3.15 16.42 23.15
N LEU A 217 -1.91 16.58 23.61
CA LEU A 217 -1.48 16.19 24.96
C LEU A 217 -1.82 17.23 26.04
N ALA A 218 -2.03 18.48 25.67
CA ALA A 218 -2.27 19.56 26.63
C ALA A 218 -3.67 19.47 27.24
N THR A 219 -3.72 19.45 28.58
CA THR A 219 -4.97 19.45 29.35
C THR A 219 -5.26 20.80 30.02
N ASP A 220 -4.26 21.67 30.14
CA ASP A 220 -4.39 23.00 30.75
C ASP A 220 -5.12 23.97 29.79
N PRO A 221 -6.32 24.45 30.15
CA PRO A 221 -7.08 25.41 29.35
C PRO A 221 -6.31 26.69 29.02
N ALA A 222 -5.38 27.11 29.88
CA ALA A 222 -4.59 28.33 29.67
C ALA A 222 -3.61 28.21 28.49
N LEU A 223 -3.25 26.98 28.09
CA LEU A 223 -2.31 26.72 27.00
C LEU A 223 -3.00 26.44 25.66
N LEU A 224 -4.28 26.05 25.67
CA LEU A 224 -4.96 25.53 24.49
C LEU A 224 -4.99 26.52 23.33
N ALA A 225 -5.31 27.79 23.59
CA ALA A 225 -5.40 28.79 22.53
C ALA A 225 -4.05 29.03 21.80
N GLU A 226 -2.95 29.03 22.55
CA GLU A 226 -1.60 29.20 21.99
C GLU A 226 -1.18 27.98 21.18
N LEU A 227 -1.43 26.78 21.73
CA LEU A 227 -1.13 25.51 21.07
C LEU A 227 -2.01 25.28 19.83
N ASP A 228 -3.28 25.68 19.86
CA ASP A 228 -4.19 25.65 18.70
C ASP A 228 -3.65 26.51 17.57
N ALA A 229 -3.18 27.72 17.87
CA ALA A 229 -2.60 28.61 16.88
C ALA A 229 -1.35 28.01 16.23
N ARG A 230 -0.42 27.45 17.02
CA ARG A 230 0.81 26.84 16.51
C ARG A 230 0.54 25.53 15.76
N ALA A 231 -0.39 24.70 16.24
CA ALA A 231 -0.81 23.48 15.54
C ALA A 231 -1.46 23.81 14.19
N GLY A 232 -2.34 24.81 14.14
CA GLY A 232 -2.96 25.28 12.90
C GLY A 232 -1.93 25.78 11.88
N GLN A 233 -0.93 26.56 12.32
CA GLN A 233 0.18 26.98 11.46
C GLN A 233 0.99 25.79 10.93
N CYS A 234 1.25 24.78 11.77
CA CYS A 234 1.99 23.59 11.37
C CYS A 234 1.24 22.79 10.29
N LEU A 235 -0.07 22.62 10.45
CA LEU A 235 -0.93 21.97 9.47
C LEU A 235 -1.02 22.78 8.16
N ALA A 236 -1.06 24.12 8.26
CA ALA A 236 -1.05 24.99 7.09
C ALA A 236 0.25 24.86 6.27
N LEU A 237 1.42 24.83 6.93
CA LEU A 237 2.70 24.60 6.24
C LEU A 237 2.76 23.21 5.60
N ARG A 238 2.23 22.17 6.28
CA ARG A 238 2.16 20.83 5.69
C ARG A 238 1.26 20.81 4.47
N ARG A 239 0.10 21.46 4.53
CA ARG A 239 -0.79 21.62 3.38
C ARG A 239 -0.08 22.32 2.22
N GLU A 240 0.60 23.43 2.47
CA GLU A 240 1.36 24.17 1.43
C GLU A 240 2.40 23.26 0.74
N ARG A 241 3.15 22.46 1.52
CA ARG A 241 4.12 21.50 0.98
C ARG A 241 3.47 20.45 0.08
N LEU A 242 2.28 19.96 0.45
CA LEU A 242 1.53 18.97 -0.33
C LEU A 242 0.92 19.61 -1.59
N ASP A 243 0.34 20.81 -1.49
CA ASP A 243 -0.18 21.57 -2.63
C ASP A 243 0.94 21.81 -3.67
N HIS A 244 2.14 22.17 -3.21
CA HIS A 244 3.31 22.29 -4.09
C HIS A 244 3.69 20.94 -4.72
N GLY A 245 3.69 19.86 -3.95
CA GLY A 245 3.95 18.51 -4.45
C GLY A 245 2.98 18.07 -5.54
N LEU A 246 1.69 18.37 -5.36
CA LEU A 246 0.63 18.10 -6.34
C LEU A 246 0.81 18.93 -7.63
N ALA A 247 1.33 20.15 -7.52
CA ALA A 247 1.55 21.04 -8.66
C ALA A 247 2.76 20.67 -9.54
N ARG A 248 3.78 19.98 -9.00
CA ARG A 248 5.04 19.67 -9.71
C ARG A 248 4.91 18.72 -10.89
N ARG A 249 3.78 18.00 -11.03
CA ARG A 249 3.51 17.00 -12.09
C ARG A 249 4.51 15.83 -12.14
N GLU A 250 5.39 15.70 -11.15
CA GLU A 250 6.18 14.49 -10.93
C GLU A 250 5.24 13.39 -10.44
N HIS A 251 5.17 12.28 -11.17
CA HIS A 251 4.10 11.27 -11.01
C HIS A 251 4.02 10.74 -9.57
N HIS A 252 5.14 10.31 -8.98
CA HIS A 252 5.16 9.74 -7.63
C HIS A 252 4.82 10.79 -6.54
N THR A 253 5.48 11.95 -6.57
CA THR A 253 5.25 13.03 -5.59
C THR A 253 3.81 13.54 -5.65
N SER A 254 3.20 13.64 -6.84
CA SER A 254 1.81 14.08 -6.98
C SER A 254 0.82 13.10 -6.36
N LEU A 255 1.09 11.79 -6.45
CA LEU A 255 0.28 10.76 -5.80
C LEU A 255 0.34 10.87 -4.28
N LEU A 256 1.56 10.91 -3.73
CA LEU A 256 1.75 11.04 -2.29
C LEU A 256 1.18 12.37 -1.76
N ALA A 257 1.28 13.44 -2.54
CA ALA A 257 0.70 14.73 -2.20
C ALA A 257 -0.83 14.67 -2.08
N LEU A 258 -1.53 14.11 -3.08
CA LEU A 258 -2.99 13.98 -3.04
C LEU A 258 -3.44 13.09 -1.86
N ARG A 259 -2.76 11.98 -1.64
CA ARG A 259 -2.99 11.08 -0.51
C ARG A 259 -2.75 11.79 0.83
N GLY A 260 -1.71 12.61 0.91
CA GLY A 260 -1.42 13.43 2.09
C GLY A 260 -2.50 14.49 2.36
N LEU A 261 -3.02 15.15 1.33
CA LEU A 261 -4.13 16.11 1.46
C LEU A 261 -5.41 15.41 1.94
N ALA A 262 -5.67 14.18 1.47
CA ALA A 262 -6.76 13.36 1.96
C ALA A 262 -6.58 12.95 3.43
N ALA A 263 -5.37 12.56 3.83
CA ALA A 263 -5.03 12.23 5.22
C ALA A 263 -5.17 13.44 6.16
N LEU A 264 -4.82 14.64 5.70
CA LEU A 264 -5.04 15.90 6.43
C LEU A 264 -6.51 16.32 6.50
N ARG A 265 -7.41 15.68 5.74
CA ARG A 265 -8.84 16.00 5.66
C ARG A 265 -9.09 17.46 5.30
N VAL A 266 -8.38 17.98 4.29
CA VAL A 266 -8.58 19.36 3.83
C VAL A 266 -10.01 19.58 3.33
N ASP A 267 -10.59 20.75 3.64
CA ASP A 267 -12.00 21.06 3.35
C ASP A 267 -12.34 21.02 1.86
N ASP A 268 -11.37 21.31 1.00
CA ASP A 268 -11.48 21.35 -0.46
C ASP A 268 -11.05 20.06 -1.16
N LEU A 269 -10.96 18.94 -0.42
CA LEU A 269 -10.53 17.65 -0.97
C LEU A 269 -11.37 17.22 -2.19
N ASP A 270 -12.69 17.39 -2.19
CA ASP A 270 -13.51 17.03 -3.35
C ASP A 270 -13.15 17.83 -4.59
N ALA A 271 -12.87 19.13 -4.44
CA ALA A 271 -12.50 19.96 -5.57
C ALA A 271 -11.17 19.50 -6.17
N LEU A 272 -10.22 19.08 -5.31
CA LEU A 272 -8.95 18.48 -5.73
C LEU A 272 -9.16 17.14 -6.45
N LEU A 273 -10.02 16.25 -5.92
CA LEU A 273 -10.36 14.97 -6.53
C LEU A 273 -11.03 15.15 -7.89
N LEU A 274 -12.01 16.05 -8.00
CA LEU A 274 -12.68 16.38 -9.27
C LEU A 274 -11.69 16.97 -10.28
N THR A 275 -10.75 17.81 -9.84
CA THR A 275 -9.67 18.33 -10.69
C THR A 275 -8.76 17.22 -11.20
N ALA A 276 -8.38 16.27 -10.33
CA ALA A 276 -7.60 15.10 -10.72
C ALA A 276 -8.35 14.23 -11.74
N LEU A 277 -9.64 13.93 -11.50
CA LEU A 277 -10.50 13.19 -12.44
C LEU A 277 -10.64 13.90 -13.80
N ALA A 278 -10.60 15.23 -13.83
CA ALA A 278 -10.65 16.00 -15.06
C ALA A 278 -9.36 15.90 -15.91
N GLY A 279 -8.22 15.53 -15.32
CA GLY A 279 -6.90 15.50 -15.96
C GLY A 279 -6.70 14.41 -17.04
N SER A 280 -5.45 14.16 -17.43
CA SER A 280 -5.12 13.05 -18.34
C SER A 280 -5.14 11.71 -17.60
N PRO A 281 -5.49 10.58 -18.25
CA PRO A 281 -5.43 9.26 -17.64
C PRO A 281 -4.03 9.00 -17.09
N SER A 282 -3.94 8.75 -15.79
CA SER A 282 -2.67 8.62 -15.05
C SER A 282 -2.94 7.92 -13.73
N GLY A 283 -1.87 7.52 -13.03
CA GLY A 283 -2.03 6.99 -11.66
C GLY A 283 -2.76 7.96 -10.72
N LEU A 284 -2.68 9.27 -10.95
CA LEU A 284 -3.36 10.27 -10.13
C LEU A 284 -4.89 10.19 -10.28
N VAL A 285 -5.37 9.83 -11.47
CA VAL A 285 -6.80 9.55 -11.70
C VAL A 285 -7.22 8.28 -10.97
N SER A 286 -6.42 7.21 -11.01
CA SER A 286 -6.70 5.99 -10.26
C SER A 286 -6.78 6.25 -8.76
N LEU A 287 -5.82 6.98 -8.19
CA LEU A 287 -5.84 7.38 -6.78
C LEU A 287 -7.05 8.27 -6.45
N ALA A 288 -7.42 9.18 -7.36
CA ALA A 288 -8.61 10.01 -7.13
C ALA A 288 -9.89 9.16 -7.06
N LEU A 289 -10.02 8.12 -7.89
CA LEU A 289 -11.14 7.18 -7.82
C LEU A 289 -11.14 6.37 -6.51
N GLU A 290 -9.97 5.87 -6.09
CA GLU A 290 -9.78 5.19 -4.80
C GLU A 290 -10.24 6.06 -3.62
N LEU A 291 -9.90 7.36 -3.64
CA LEU A 291 -10.27 8.28 -2.57
C LEU A 291 -11.74 8.76 -2.64
N VAL A 292 -12.35 8.76 -3.83
CA VAL A 292 -13.76 9.08 -4.04
C VAL A 292 -14.66 7.96 -3.53
N GLU A 293 -14.30 6.70 -3.76
CA GLU A 293 -15.13 5.53 -3.43
C GLU A 293 -15.67 5.52 -1.97
N PRO A 294 -14.84 5.63 -0.91
CA PRO A 294 -15.34 5.66 0.46
C PRO A 294 -16.09 6.94 0.84
N ARG A 295 -16.12 7.94 -0.05
CA ARG A 295 -16.71 9.28 0.14
C ARG A 295 -17.79 9.60 -0.87
N TRP A 296 -18.30 8.59 -1.58
CA TRP A 296 -19.18 8.77 -2.72
C TRP A 296 -20.40 9.66 -2.40
N ARG A 297 -20.58 10.72 -3.20
CA ARG A 297 -21.75 11.60 -3.22
C ARG A 297 -22.28 11.69 -4.66
N PRO A 298 -23.41 11.03 -4.98
CA PRO A 298 -23.94 10.99 -6.34
C PRO A 298 -24.06 12.38 -6.98
N GLU A 299 -24.55 13.37 -6.24
CA GLU A 299 -24.75 14.75 -6.69
C GLU A 299 -23.46 15.51 -7.02
N LEU A 300 -22.32 15.02 -6.56
CA LEU A 300 -21.01 15.66 -6.75
C LEU A 300 -20.10 14.87 -7.69
N HIS A 301 -20.12 13.54 -7.58
CA HIS A 301 -19.14 12.67 -8.22
C HIS A 301 -19.67 11.95 -9.47
N ALA A 302 -20.98 11.66 -9.56
CA ALA A 302 -21.50 10.79 -10.61
C ALA A 302 -21.22 11.32 -12.02
N ASP A 303 -21.48 12.60 -12.27
CA ASP A 303 -21.26 13.21 -13.60
C ASP A 303 -19.76 13.32 -13.93
N ALA A 304 -18.92 13.61 -12.93
CA ALA A 304 -17.47 13.69 -13.13
C ALA A 304 -16.86 12.32 -13.45
N VAL A 305 -17.33 11.26 -12.77
CA VAL A 305 -16.89 9.88 -13.03
C VAL A 305 -17.42 9.37 -14.36
N LEU A 306 -18.67 9.68 -14.75
CA LEU A 306 -19.18 9.36 -16.09
C LEU A 306 -18.37 10.07 -17.17
N ALA A 307 -18.16 11.39 -17.04
CA ALA A 307 -17.33 12.15 -17.97
C ALA A 307 -15.89 11.64 -18.00
N ARG A 308 -15.39 11.01 -16.93
CA ARG A 308 -14.10 10.33 -16.96
C ARG A 308 -14.17 9.03 -17.76
N LEU A 309 -15.16 8.18 -17.49
CA LEU A 309 -15.40 6.90 -18.17
C LEU A 309 -15.49 7.07 -19.69
N GLU A 310 -16.22 8.09 -20.16
CA GLU A 310 -16.41 8.38 -21.58
C GLU A 310 -15.13 8.81 -22.32
N ARG A 311 -14.13 9.29 -21.56
CA ARG A 311 -12.87 9.82 -22.12
C ARG A 311 -11.70 8.84 -22.04
N VAL A 312 -11.86 7.68 -21.41
CA VAL A 312 -10.78 6.67 -21.30
C VAL A 312 -11.01 5.56 -22.31
N ASP A 313 -9.94 5.13 -22.97
CA ASP A 313 -10.00 4.00 -23.88
C ASP A 313 -9.86 2.68 -23.10
N PRO A 314 -10.90 1.83 -23.03
CA PRO A 314 -10.83 0.53 -22.36
C PRO A 314 -9.79 -0.42 -22.98
N ARG A 315 -9.32 -0.15 -24.21
CA ARG A 315 -8.28 -0.91 -24.92
C ARG A 315 -6.94 -0.18 -24.96
N GLY A 316 -6.86 0.99 -24.34
CA GLY A 316 -5.66 1.82 -24.32
C GLY A 316 -4.53 1.22 -23.49
N GLU A 317 -3.43 1.97 -23.43
CA GLU A 317 -2.30 1.67 -22.55
C GLU A 317 -2.69 1.85 -21.07
N ILE A 318 -1.99 1.12 -20.19
CA ILE A 318 -2.10 1.29 -18.73
C ILE A 318 -1.80 2.76 -18.40
N PRO A 319 -2.64 3.45 -17.60
CA PRO A 319 -3.67 2.89 -16.72
C PRO A 319 -5.13 2.95 -17.25
N GLN A 320 -5.37 3.24 -18.53
CA GLN A 320 -6.72 3.51 -19.04
C GLN A 320 -7.75 2.38 -18.82
N PRO A 321 -7.44 1.08 -19.08
CA PRO A 321 -8.40 0.00 -18.86
C PRO A 321 -8.82 -0.12 -17.39
N HIS A 322 -7.87 0.05 -16.47
CA HIS A 322 -8.15 0.03 -15.04
C HIS A 322 -9.04 1.21 -14.64
N ILE A 323 -8.73 2.43 -15.09
CA ILE A 323 -9.57 3.61 -14.84
C ILE A 323 -10.99 3.39 -15.38
N PHE A 324 -11.13 2.84 -16.59
CA PHE A 324 -12.43 2.51 -17.17
C PHE A 324 -13.20 1.54 -16.26
N ALA A 325 -12.57 0.43 -15.87
CA ALA A 325 -13.21 -0.59 -15.05
C ALA A 325 -13.65 -0.05 -13.70
N THR A 326 -12.79 0.71 -13.01
CA THR A 326 -13.11 1.35 -11.73
C THR A 326 -14.25 2.36 -11.86
N CYS A 327 -14.24 3.24 -12.88
CA CYS A 327 -15.34 4.18 -13.09
C CYS A 327 -16.68 3.47 -13.35
N ALA A 328 -16.67 2.46 -14.23
CA ALA A 328 -17.87 1.70 -14.56
C ALA A 328 -18.43 0.95 -13.33
N ALA A 329 -17.55 0.29 -12.58
CA ALA A 329 -17.93 -0.43 -11.36
C ALA A 329 -18.53 0.52 -10.31
N LEU A 330 -17.86 1.65 -10.04
CA LEU A 330 -18.32 2.63 -9.07
C LEU A 330 -19.71 3.19 -9.43
N LEU A 331 -19.93 3.56 -10.69
CA LEU A 331 -21.23 4.05 -11.16
C LEU A 331 -22.34 2.98 -11.06
N LEU A 332 -22.05 1.73 -11.44
CA LEU A 332 -23.02 0.63 -11.35
C LEU A 332 -23.37 0.28 -9.89
N GLU A 333 -22.39 0.23 -9.00
CA GLU A 333 -22.61 -0.04 -7.57
C GLU A 333 -23.53 0.99 -6.93
N HIS A 334 -23.30 2.26 -7.23
CA HIS A 334 -24.13 3.36 -6.75
C HIS A 334 -25.36 3.64 -7.62
N ARG A 335 -25.65 2.78 -8.62
CA ARG A 335 -26.81 2.85 -9.51
C ARG A 335 -26.96 4.21 -10.21
N CYS A 336 -25.85 4.83 -10.55
CA CYS A 336 -25.79 6.09 -11.27
C CYS A 336 -25.50 5.81 -12.75
N HIS A 337 -26.19 6.51 -13.65
CA HIS A 337 -25.95 6.44 -15.09
C HIS A 337 -25.91 5.01 -15.68
N VAL A 338 -26.69 4.09 -15.11
CA VAL A 338 -26.63 2.65 -15.41
C VAL A 338 -26.68 2.38 -16.91
N ASP A 339 -27.69 2.90 -17.62
CA ASP A 339 -27.87 2.64 -19.05
C ASP A 339 -26.68 3.13 -19.90
N ALA A 340 -26.12 4.29 -19.56
CA ALA A 340 -24.95 4.83 -20.23
C ALA A 340 -23.71 3.95 -19.99
N VAL A 341 -23.49 3.50 -18.75
CA VAL A 341 -22.38 2.60 -18.43
C VAL A 341 -22.54 1.27 -19.16
N LEU A 342 -23.72 0.65 -19.12
CA LEU A 342 -23.98 -0.62 -19.79
C LEU A 342 -23.76 -0.55 -21.30
N ALA A 343 -24.08 0.57 -21.94
CA ALA A 343 -23.81 0.79 -23.36
C ALA A 343 -22.30 0.85 -23.68
N LEU A 344 -21.49 1.39 -22.76
CA LEU A 344 -20.04 1.50 -22.94
C LEU A 344 -19.30 0.16 -22.72
N LEU A 345 -19.88 -0.79 -21.98
CA LEU A 345 -19.25 -2.07 -21.69
C LEU A 345 -18.96 -2.93 -22.94
N ASP A 346 -19.68 -2.72 -24.05
CA ASP A 346 -19.43 -3.45 -25.30
C ASP A 346 -18.03 -3.14 -25.89
N GLY A 347 -17.47 -1.98 -25.55
CA GLY A 347 -16.11 -1.59 -25.98
C GLY A 347 -14.98 -2.32 -25.24
N LEU A 348 -15.24 -2.92 -24.08
CA LEU A 348 -14.22 -3.54 -23.24
C LEU A 348 -13.76 -4.89 -23.81
N ASP A 349 -12.46 -5.15 -23.74
CA ASP A 349 -11.84 -6.38 -24.28
C ASP A 349 -11.84 -7.53 -23.25
N ASP A 350 -10.71 -8.20 -23.04
CA ASP A 350 -10.49 -9.28 -22.09
C ASP A 350 -10.01 -8.79 -20.71
N ARG A 351 -9.89 -7.47 -20.52
CA ARG A 351 -9.35 -6.80 -19.32
C ARG A 351 -10.39 -6.41 -18.28
N ALA A 352 -11.54 -7.10 -18.25
CA ALA A 352 -12.56 -6.87 -17.24
C ALA A 352 -12.16 -7.57 -15.94
N ASP A 353 -12.13 -6.82 -14.83
CA ASP A 353 -11.89 -7.40 -13.51
C ASP A 353 -13.12 -8.10 -12.94
N ALA A 354 -12.93 -8.90 -11.88
CA ALA A 354 -14.01 -9.61 -11.20
C ALA A 354 -15.16 -8.71 -10.75
N ARG A 355 -14.85 -7.52 -10.25
CA ARG A 355 -15.82 -6.56 -9.72
C ARG A 355 -16.75 -6.09 -10.83
N LEU A 356 -16.18 -5.65 -11.95
CA LEU A 356 -16.93 -5.21 -13.12
C LEU A 356 -17.73 -6.34 -13.76
N LEU A 357 -17.14 -7.54 -13.90
CA LEU A 357 -17.84 -8.70 -14.44
C LEU A 357 -19.07 -9.08 -13.61
N THR A 358 -18.94 -9.05 -12.27
CA THR A 358 -20.04 -9.31 -11.34
C THR A 358 -21.16 -8.28 -11.53
N LEU A 359 -20.82 -7.01 -11.63
CA LEU A 359 -21.80 -5.93 -11.83
C LEU A 359 -22.44 -6.01 -13.21
N ALA A 360 -21.68 -6.27 -14.27
CA ALA A 360 -22.21 -6.45 -15.61
C ALA A 360 -23.24 -7.59 -15.66
N LEU A 361 -22.98 -8.72 -14.99
CA LEU A 361 -23.94 -9.82 -14.86
C LEU A 361 -25.17 -9.40 -14.03
N ALA A 362 -24.96 -8.77 -12.86
CA ALA A 362 -26.02 -8.38 -11.95
C ALA A 362 -26.98 -7.32 -12.54
N PHE A 363 -26.47 -6.45 -13.42
CA PHE A 363 -27.25 -5.47 -14.18
C PHE A 363 -27.69 -5.98 -15.55
N ARG A 364 -27.43 -7.26 -15.87
CA ARG A 364 -27.80 -7.91 -17.13
C ARG A 364 -27.32 -7.13 -18.36
N ALA A 365 -26.09 -6.63 -18.31
CA ALA A 365 -25.47 -5.95 -19.44
C ALA A 365 -25.53 -6.87 -20.67
N PRO A 366 -25.97 -6.38 -21.85
CA PRO A 366 -25.97 -7.19 -23.06
C PRO A 366 -24.60 -7.81 -23.36
N ALA A 367 -23.50 -7.09 -23.04
CA ALA A 367 -22.14 -7.55 -23.25
C ALA A 367 -21.59 -8.51 -22.17
N ALA A 368 -22.27 -8.71 -21.03
CA ALA A 368 -21.70 -9.37 -19.85
C ALA A 368 -21.12 -10.77 -20.13
N LEU A 369 -21.88 -11.64 -20.79
CA LEU A 369 -21.42 -13.00 -21.11
C LEU A 369 -20.27 -12.99 -22.14
N GLY A 370 -20.30 -12.05 -23.08
CA GLY A 370 -19.21 -11.87 -24.03
C GLY A 370 -17.91 -11.42 -23.36
N LEU A 371 -18.00 -10.49 -22.41
CA LEU A 371 -16.88 -10.02 -21.59
C LEU A 371 -16.28 -11.14 -20.76
N LEU A 372 -17.13 -11.89 -20.05
CA LEU A 372 -16.71 -13.03 -19.24
C LEU A 372 -15.97 -14.08 -20.09
N ARG A 373 -16.50 -14.42 -21.26
CA ARG A 373 -15.85 -15.37 -22.19
C ARG A 373 -14.50 -14.89 -22.68
N ARG A 374 -14.34 -13.58 -22.95
CA ARG A 374 -13.06 -12.98 -23.31
C ARG A 374 -12.08 -13.02 -22.14
N ALA A 375 -12.49 -12.63 -20.94
CA ALA A 375 -11.66 -12.63 -19.74
C ALA A 375 -11.12 -14.04 -19.42
N LEU A 376 -11.95 -15.09 -19.53
CA LEU A 376 -11.51 -16.49 -19.39
C LEU A 376 -10.43 -16.93 -20.39
N ARG A 377 -10.31 -16.23 -21.52
CA ARG A 377 -9.33 -16.48 -22.59
C ARG A 377 -8.24 -15.42 -22.62
N SER A 378 -8.16 -14.57 -21.60
CA SER A 378 -7.18 -13.49 -21.58
C SER A 378 -5.76 -14.05 -21.58
N ARG A 379 -4.85 -13.33 -22.24
CA ARG A 379 -3.41 -13.63 -22.14
C ARG A 379 -2.83 -13.26 -20.77
N VAL A 380 -3.57 -12.49 -19.96
CA VAL A 380 -3.15 -12.08 -18.62
C VAL A 380 -3.74 -13.06 -17.60
N PRO A 381 -2.91 -13.85 -16.88
CA PRO A 381 -3.38 -14.83 -15.89
C PRO A 381 -4.34 -14.26 -14.85
N MET A 382 -4.09 -13.02 -14.40
CA MET A 382 -4.94 -12.32 -13.42
C MET A 382 -6.40 -12.22 -13.88
N HIS A 383 -6.67 -11.84 -15.13
CA HIS A 383 -8.03 -11.71 -15.65
C HIS A 383 -8.72 -13.07 -15.83
N ARG A 384 -7.97 -14.12 -16.23
CA ARG A 384 -8.50 -15.48 -16.28
C ARG A 384 -8.86 -15.97 -14.88
N GLY A 385 -7.97 -15.76 -13.90
CA GLY A 385 -8.17 -16.14 -12.51
C GLY A 385 -9.40 -15.48 -11.89
N GLU A 386 -9.58 -14.19 -12.11
CA GLU A 386 -10.75 -13.44 -11.63
C GLU A 386 -12.07 -13.94 -12.23
N ALA A 387 -12.11 -14.15 -13.55
CA ALA A 387 -13.28 -14.68 -14.24
C ALA A 387 -13.59 -16.13 -13.83
N ALA A 388 -12.56 -16.97 -13.69
CA ALA A 388 -12.71 -18.36 -13.27
C ALA A 388 -13.19 -18.46 -11.81
N ALA A 389 -12.63 -17.65 -10.91
CA ALA A 389 -13.05 -17.56 -9.51
C ALA A 389 -14.51 -17.12 -9.40
N LEU A 390 -14.92 -16.10 -10.17
CA LEU A 390 -16.32 -15.65 -10.24
C LEU A 390 -17.28 -16.79 -10.62
N LEU A 391 -16.92 -17.57 -11.64
CA LEU A 391 -17.75 -18.70 -12.09
C LEU A 391 -17.76 -19.88 -11.14
N ALA A 392 -16.64 -20.16 -10.47
CA ALA A 392 -16.53 -21.15 -9.42
C ALA A 392 -17.39 -20.77 -8.20
N ALA A 393 -17.39 -19.49 -7.82
CA ALA A 393 -18.15 -19.00 -6.68
C ALA A 393 -19.67 -19.03 -6.93
N ILE A 394 -20.12 -18.75 -8.16
CA ILE A 394 -21.53 -18.87 -8.56
C ILE A 394 -21.98 -20.34 -8.64
N ASP A 395 -21.11 -21.22 -9.17
CA ASP A 395 -21.32 -22.67 -9.34
C ASP A 395 -22.71 -23.06 -9.88
N ALA A 396 -23.14 -22.40 -10.96
CA ALA A 396 -24.38 -22.71 -11.66
C ALA A 396 -24.12 -23.57 -12.92
N PRO A 397 -25.12 -24.29 -13.45
CA PRO A 397 -24.92 -25.11 -14.65
C PRO A 397 -24.35 -24.35 -15.86
N TRP A 398 -24.74 -23.08 -16.04
CA TRP A 398 -24.21 -22.24 -17.13
C TRP A 398 -22.75 -21.84 -16.89
N THR A 399 -22.33 -21.58 -15.64
CA THR A 399 -20.94 -21.20 -15.34
C THR A 399 -19.98 -22.36 -15.61
N ARG A 400 -20.36 -23.58 -15.19
CA ARG A 400 -19.62 -24.81 -15.49
C ARG A 400 -19.50 -25.09 -16.99
N ARG A 401 -20.54 -24.76 -17.76
CA ARG A 401 -20.50 -24.87 -19.23
C ARG A 401 -19.46 -23.93 -19.84
N GLU A 402 -19.39 -22.68 -19.38
CA GLU A 402 -18.39 -21.72 -19.88
C GLU A 402 -16.96 -22.13 -19.52
N LEU A 403 -16.73 -22.63 -18.30
CA LEU A 403 -15.41 -23.16 -17.88
C LEU A 403 -14.99 -24.38 -18.72
N ARG A 404 -15.91 -25.33 -18.96
CA ARG A 404 -15.64 -26.50 -19.80
C ARG A 404 -15.40 -26.13 -21.27
N ALA A 405 -16.03 -25.07 -21.77
CA ALA A 405 -15.81 -24.60 -23.13
C ALA A 405 -14.34 -24.22 -23.35
N VAL A 406 -13.71 -23.53 -22.39
CA VAL A 406 -12.28 -23.20 -22.44
C VAL A 406 -11.41 -24.45 -22.53
N LEU A 407 -11.68 -25.47 -21.69
CA LEU A 407 -10.96 -26.74 -21.76
C LEU A 407 -11.15 -27.48 -23.10
N SER A 408 -12.33 -27.38 -23.71
CA SER A 408 -12.57 -28.02 -25.01
C SER A 408 -11.89 -27.32 -26.18
N GLU A 409 -11.49 -26.06 -26.01
CA GLU A 409 -10.91 -25.21 -27.05
C GLU A 409 -9.37 -25.18 -27.02
N SER A 410 -8.75 -25.60 -25.92
CA SER A 410 -7.30 -25.46 -25.69
C SER A 410 -6.74 -26.70 -24.99
N ASP A 411 -5.58 -27.16 -25.46
CA ASP A 411 -4.70 -28.14 -24.83
C ASP A 411 -3.54 -27.50 -24.04
N ASP A 412 -3.39 -26.18 -24.14
CA ASP A 412 -2.40 -25.40 -23.40
C ASP A 412 -2.69 -25.43 -21.89
N LEU A 413 -1.77 -26.03 -21.13
CA LEU A 413 -1.86 -26.19 -19.68
C LEU A 413 -1.83 -24.86 -18.94
N GLU A 414 -1.11 -23.86 -19.47
CA GLU A 414 -0.99 -22.52 -18.89
C GLU A 414 -2.29 -21.73 -19.09
N ALA A 415 -2.81 -21.74 -20.32
CA ALA A 415 -4.03 -21.01 -20.66
C ALA A 415 -5.30 -21.57 -19.98
N THR A 416 -5.25 -22.83 -19.54
CA THR A 416 -6.38 -23.54 -18.91
C THR A 416 -6.27 -23.65 -17.39
N ALA A 417 -5.15 -23.26 -16.78
CA ALA A 417 -4.84 -23.49 -15.37
C ALA A 417 -5.97 -23.03 -14.42
N GLU A 418 -6.45 -21.80 -14.58
CA GLU A 418 -7.47 -21.23 -13.67
C GLU A 418 -8.85 -21.86 -13.87
N CYS A 419 -9.20 -22.25 -15.11
CA CYS A 419 -10.45 -22.95 -15.40
C CYS A 419 -10.45 -24.37 -14.79
N ARG A 420 -9.30 -25.04 -14.77
CA ARG A 420 -9.13 -26.35 -14.13
C ARG A 420 -9.31 -26.23 -12.62
N ALA A 421 -8.63 -25.27 -11.98
CA ALA A 421 -8.80 -24.97 -10.56
C ALA A 421 -10.29 -24.71 -10.23
N ALA A 422 -10.97 -23.88 -11.02
CA ALA A 422 -12.39 -23.56 -10.84
C ALA A 422 -13.31 -24.79 -10.95
N LEU A 423 -13.08 -25.69 -11.90
CA LEU A 423 -13.85 -26.92 -12.04
C LEU A 423 -13.57 -27.93 -10.91
N ARG A 424 -12.37 -27.90 -10.31
CA ARG A 424 -12.04 -28.71 -9.15
C ARG A 424 -12.83 -28.28 -7.91
N CYS A 425 -13.02 -26.96 -7.74
CA CYS A 425 -13.83 -26.37 -6.66
C CYS A 425 -15.35 -26.53 -6.83
N SER A 426 -15.85 -26.87 -8.04
CA SER A 426 -17.28 -27.05 -8.30
C SER A 426 -17.88 -28.14 -7.41
N ARG A 427 -19.10 -27.91 -6.90
CA ARG A 427 -19.84 -28.89 -6.09
C ARG A 427 -20.44 -30.01 -6.94
N ASP A 428 -20.66 -29.77 -8.22
CA ASP A 428 -21.19 -30.73 -9.19
C ASP A 428 -20.15 -31.81 -9.55
N PRO A 429 -20.39 -33.09 -9.23
CA PRO A 429 -19.47 -34.19 -9.57
C PRO A 429 -19.18 -34.30 -11.07
N SER A 430 -20.13 -33.94 -11.93
CA SER A 430 -19.95 -34.04 -13.38
C SER A 430 -18.89 -33.08 -13.90
N ALA A 431 -18.65 -31.95 -13.23
CA ALA A 431 -17.59 -31.01 -13.60
C ALA A 431 -16.22 -31.55 -13.25
N ARG A 432 -16.08 -32.16 -12.06
CA ARG A 432 -14.84 -32.83 -11.65
C ARG A 432 -14.54 -34.02 -12.57
N THR A 433 -15.52 -34.85 -12.91
CA THR A 433 -15.34 -35.93 -13.89
C THR A 433 -14.87 -35.42 -15.25
N ALA A 434 -15.41 -34.29 -15.73
CA ALA A 434 -15.01 -33.71 -17.01
C ALA A 434 -13.57 -33.16 -16.97
N LEU A 435 -13.18 -32.52 -15.86
CA LEU A 435 -11.81 -32.11 -15.61
C LEU A 435 -10.86 -33.31 -15.60
N ASP A 436 -11.17 -34.36 -14.82
CA ASP A 436 -10.34 -35.57 -14.75
C ASP A 436 -10.14 -36.21 -16.13
N ALA A 437 -11.17 -36.17 -16.98
CA ALA A 437 -11.08 -36.67 -18.35
C ALA A 437 -10.14 -35.83 -19.21
N TRP A 438 -10.19 -34.50 -19.06
CA TRP A 438 -9.28 -33.60 -19.76
C TRP A 438 -7.84 -33.77 -19.29
N GLU A 439 -7.59 -33.85 -17.98
CA GLU A 439 -6.22 -34.00 -17.42
C GLU A 439 -5.57 -35.33 -17.79
N ARG A 440 -6.36 -36.41 -17.95
CA ARG A 440 -5.86 -37.68 -18.50
C ARG A 440 -5.38 -37.58 -19.95
N LEU A 441 -5.97 -36.69 -20.74
CA LEU A 441 -5.58 -36.46 -22.13
C LEU A 441 -4.39 -35.50 -22.26
N HIS A 442 -4.15 -34.67 -21.23
CA HIS A 442 -3.10 -33.66 -21.20
C HIS A 442 -2.25 -33.83 -19.93
N PRO A 443 -1.50 -34.94 -19.81
CA PRO A 443 -0.73 -35.22 -18.60
C PRO A 443 0.36 -34.16 -18.39
N TYR A 444 0.47 -33.68 -17.15
CA TYR A 444 1.54 -32.80 -16.71
C TYR A 444 2.31 -33.45 -15.56
N THR A 445 3.65 -33.35 -15.58
CA THR A 445 4.50 -33.79 -14.48
C THR A 445 5.35 -32.58 -14.07
N PRO A 446 5.08 -31.95 -12.91
CA PRO A 446 5.84 -30.80 -12.46
C PRO A 446 7.29 -31.19 -12.16
N ALA A 447 8.22 -30.26 -12.37
CA ALA A 447 9.60 -30.43 -11.95
C ALA A 447 9.67 -30.59 -10.42
N THR A 448 10.47 -31.55 -9.94
CA THR A 448 10.70 -31.76 -8.50
C THR A 448 11.94 -31.02 -7.99
N GLU A 449 12.77 -30.50 -8.90
CA GLU A 449 14.01 -29.78 -8.61
C GLU A 449 14.14 -28.56 -9.55
N PRO A 450 14.82 -27.48 -9.13
CA PRO A 450 15.07 -26.31 -9.95
C PRO A 450 15.87 -26.61 -11.24
N PRO A 451 15.76 -25.77 -12.29
CA PRO A 451 14.96 -24.54 -12.34
C PRO A 451 13.48 -24.82 -12.64
N PHE A 452 12.58 -24.18 -11.89
CA PHE A 452 11.14 -24.23 -12.16
C PHE A 452 10.77 -23.36 -13.35
N THR A 453 9.87 -23.86 -14.20
CA THR A 453 9.25 -23.05 -15.26
C THR A 453 8.11 -22.21 -14.69
N TRP A 454 7.68 -21.20 -15.45
CA TRP A 454 6.48 -20.43 -15.08
C TRP A 454 5.23 -21.32 -14.97
N LEU A 455 5.11 -22.34 -15.82
CA LEU A 455 4.03 -23.32 -15.77
C LEU A 455 4.03 -24.14 -14.48
N ASP A 456 5.21 -24.52 -13.98
CA ASP A 456 5.35 -25.23 -12.69
C ASP A 456 4.81 -24.37 -11.55
N ILE A 457 5.26 -23.11 -11.50
CA ILE A 457 4.86 -22.15 -10.46
C ILE A 457 3.36 -21.89 -10.53
N GLN A 458 2.83 -21.55 -11.71
CA GLN A 458 1.42 -21.23 -11.90
C GLN A 458 0.53 -22.44 -11.57
N THR A 459 0.88 -23.64 -12.02
CA THR A 459 0.07 -24.84 -11.74
C THR A 459 0.06 -25.18 -10.26
N ALA A 460 1.19 -25.00 -9.56
CA ALA A 460 1.28 -25.23 -8.12
C ALA A 460 0.45 -24.20 -7.32
N GLN A 461 0.39 -22.95 -7.77
CA GLN A 461 -0.29 -21.86 -7.05
C GLN A 461 -1.77 -21.69 -7.42
N SER A 462 -2.21 -22.16 -8.60
CA SER A 462 -3.53 -21.86 -9.14
C SER A 462 -4.71 -22.23 -8.23
N ASP A 463 -4.62 -23.33 -7.48
CA ASP A 463 -5.71 -23.76 -6.59
C ASP A 463 -5.83 -22.83 -5.36
N ASP A 464 -4.70 -22.48 -4.74
CA ASP A 464 -4.65 -21.57 -3.59
C ASP A 464 -5.01 -20.13 -4.00
N ASP A 465 -4.47 -19.66 -5.13
CA ASP A 465 -4.79 -18.35 -5.71
C ASP A 465 -6.28 -18.23 -6.05
N LEU A 466 -6.88 -19.29 -6.61
CA LEU A 466 -8.30 -19.30 -6.90
C LEU A 466 -9.14 -19.29 -5.61
N ALA A 467 -8.78 -20.08 -4.60
CA ALA A 467 -9.48 -20.09 -3.31
C ALA A 467 -9.47 -18.71 -2.67
N TYR A 468 -8.31 -18.04 -2.64
CA TYR A 468 -8.17 -16.66 -2.18
C TYR A 468 -9.08 -15.69 -2.96
N ARG A 469 -9.10 -15.79 -4.30
CA ARG A 469 -9.96 -14.94 -5.14
C ARG A 469 -11.46 -15.20 -4.96
N ILE A 470 -11.87 -16.45 -4.69
CA ILE A 470 -13.26 -16.78 -4.37
C ILE A 470 -13.67 -16.11 -3.05
N GLU A 471 -12.80 -16.13 -2.05
CA GLU A 471 -13.02 -15.48 -0.76
C GLU A 471 -13.10 -13.96 -0.90
N ASP A 472 -12.18 -13.34 -1.64
CA ASP A 472 -12.17 -11.89 -1.93
C ASP A 472 -13.48 -11.42 -2.60
N GLN A 473 -14.07 -12.25 -3.45
CA GLN A 473 -15.32 -11.94 -4.15
C GLN A 473 -16.59 -12.25 -3.35
N ALA A 474 -16.49 -12.94 -2.20
CA ALA A 474 -17.64 -13.50 -1.50
C ALA A 474 -18.66 -12.44 -1.08
N ASP A 475 -18.21 -11.31 -0.56
CA ASP A 475 -19.07 -10.21 -0.10
C ASP A 475 -19.80 -9.53 -1.26
N LEU A 476 -19.09 -9.31 -2.38
CA LEU A 476 -19.67 -8.73 -3.59
C LEU A 476 -20.76 -9.66 -4.17
N LEU A 477 -20.46 -10.96 -4.25
CA LEU A 477 -21.40 -11.96 -4.75
C LEU A 477 -22.61 -12.12 -3.84
N ALA A 478 -22.42 -12.09 -2.52
CA ALA A 478 -23.52 -12.12 -1.57
C ALA A 478 -24.47 -10.93 -1.78
N ARG A 479 -23.93 -9.73 -2.07
CA ARG A 479 -24.71 -8.51 -2.35
C ARG A 479 -25.58 -8.63 -3.61
N TYR A 480 -25.14 -9.35 -4.63
CA TYR A 480 -25.82 -9.45 -5.93
C TYR A 480 -26.40 -10.83 -6.27
N ARG A 481 -26.37 -11.79 -5.33
CA ARG A 481 -26.74 -13.20 -5.53
C ARG A 481 -28.05 -13.39 -6.30
N ASP A 482 -29.10 -12.68 -5.92
CA ASP A 482 -30.44 -12.81 -6.51
C ASP A 482 -30.52 -12.33 -7.97
N ARG A 483 -29.49 -11.63 -8.46
CA ARG A 483 -29.41 -11.09 -9.82
C ARG A 483 -28.48 -11.89 -10.73
N LEU A 484 -27.66 -12.78 -10.17
CA LEU A 484 -26.69 -13.62 -10.89
C LEU A 484 -27.36 -14.89 -11.45
N ALA A 485 -28.47 -14.71 -12.17
CA ALA A 485 -29.15 -15.78 -12.88
C ALA A 485 -28.53 -16.03 -14.27
N ASP A 486 -28.90 -17.14 -14.89
CA ASP A 486 -28.48 -17.50 -16.26
C ASP A 486 -28.82 -16.35 -17.25
N PRO A 487 -27.80 -15.69 -17.83
CA PRO A 487 -28.01 -14.55 -18.72
C PRO A 487 -28.66 -14.94 -20.05
N ASP A 488 -28.53 -16.20 -20.49
CA ASP A 488 -29.15 -16.68 -21.74
C ASP A 488 -30.67 -16.81 -21.60
N ARG A 489 -31.15 -17.19 -20.41
CA ARG A 489 -32.60 -17.32 -20.14
C ARG A 489 -33.33 -15.99 -20.17
N ALA A 490 -32.66 -14.91 -19.77
CA ALA A 490 -33.26 -13.58 -19.71
C ALA A 490 -33.45 -12.92 -21.09
N ARG A 491 -32.78 -13.41 -22.14
CA ARG A 491 -32.96 -12.90 -23.52
C ARG A 491 -34.18 -13.52 -24.24
N MET A 492 -34.74 -14.60 -23.70
CA MET A 492 -35.88 -15.30 -24.27
C MET A 492 -37.24 -14.86 -23.68
N SER A 493 -37.22 -14.02 -22.65
CA SER A 493 -38.38 -13.40 -22.01
C SER A 493 -38.42 -11.91 -22.33
#